data_AF-A0A916HPE7-F1
#
_entry.id   AF-A0A916HPE7-F1
#
_cell.length_a   1.000
_cell.length_b   1.000
_cell.length_c   1.000
_cell.angle_alpha   90.00
_cell.angle_beta   90.00
_cell.angle_gamma   90.00
#
_symmetry.space_group_name_H-M   'P 1'
#
loop_
_entity.id
_entity.type
_entity.pdbx_description
1 polymer ?
#
loop_
_entity_poly.entity_id
_entity_poly.type
_entity_poly.pdbx_seq_one_letter_code
_entity_poly.pdbx_strand_id
1 'polypeptide(L)'
;MPVTARIVLAVLATALVAAPAAAQRAIGGNPGPAYNYVCPNADGGPPLDCYFDAVRHLYTMCRHVKSIEIIEWGYEKAQEGVNDAKSNSCIQKQRGNMVKPYQAALRAAAISRQAVDGVRSLNEAWQLALAELKWRPGESSEDYLTRTVTPYIDFEERIDGVKLIVETVRSRVRPAPSVAKSKAAPAPPKTAAKK
;
A
#
# COMPACT_ATOMS: atom_id res chain seq x y z
N MET A 1 -10.33 79.61 7.71
CA MET A 1 -11.15 78.42 7.42
C MET A 1 -10.72 77.30 8.36
N PRO A 2 -11.47 76.97 9.42
CA PRO A 2 -11.14 75.83 10.26
C PRO A 2 -11.93 74.61 9.76
N VAL A 3 -11.25 73.59 9.25
CA VAL A 3 -11.87 72.28 9.04
C VAL A 3 -11.44 71.40 10.20
N THR A 4 -12.40 71.17 11.08
CA THR A 4 -12.40 70.29 12.23
C THR A 4 -12.02 68.87 11.81
N ALA A 5 -10.83 68.43 12.22
CA ALA A 5 -10.39 67.05 12.05
C ALA A 5 -11.14 66.14 13.03
N ARG A 6 -12.31 65.62 12.61
CA ARG A 6 -12.93 64.45 13.23
C ARG A 6 -12.23 63.21 12.67
N ILE A 7 -11.19 62.74 13.34
CA ILE A 7 -10.64 61.41 13.08
C ILE A 7 -11.53 60.41 13.81
N VAL A 8 -12.43 59.79 13.05
CA VAL A 8 -13.20 58.63 13.48
C VAL A 8 -12.22 57.47 13.68
N LEU A 9 -12.08 57.03 14.93
CA LEU A 9 -11.32 55.84 15.28
C LEU A 9 -12.08 54.61 14.75
N ALA A 10 -11.73 54.16 13.54
CA ALA A 10 -12.22 52.90 13.02
C ALA A 10 -11.53 51.76 13.80
N VAL A 11 -12.23 51.23 14.80
CA VAL A 11 -11.88 49.98 15.47
C VAL A 11 -12.01 48.87 14.42
N LEU A 12 -10.89 48.50 13.80
CA LEU A 12 -10.75 47.27 13.04
C LEU A 12 -10.85 46.13 14.05
N ALA A 13 -12.08 45.69 14.32
CA ALA A 13 -12.34 44.39 14.91
C ALA A 13 -11.85 43.34 13.92
N THR A 14 -10.58 42.96 14.03
CA THR A 14 -10.08 41.70 13.46
C THR A 14 -10.82 40.60 14.18
N ALA A 15 -11.98 40.23 13.65
CA ALA A 15 -12.54 38.91 13.87
C ALA A 15 -11.50 37.92 13.35
N LEU A 16 -10.62 37.44 14.25
CA LEU A 16 -9.97 36.16 14.06
C LEU A 16 -11.12 35.16 13.97
N VAL A 17 -11.58 34.93 12.75
CA VAL A 17 -12.26 33.69 12.40
C VAL A 17 -11.24 32.63 12.73
N ALA A 18 -11.37 32.03 13.92
CA ALA A 18 -10.70 30.79 14.24
C ALA A 18 -11.15 29.82 13.17
N ALA A 19 -10.28 29.62 12.16
CA ALA A 19 -10.46 28.58 11.18
C ALA A 19 -10.70 27.30 11.98
N PRO A 20 -11.72 26.49 11.63
CA PRO A 20 -11.99 25.26 12.35
C PRO A 20 -10.67 24.47 12.38
N ALA A 21 -10.23 24.07 13.57
CA ALA A 21 -8.98 23.33 13.79
C ALA A 21 -8.88 22.03 12.96
N ALA A 22 -9.95 21.65 12.26
CA ALA A 22 -9.95 20.61 11.23
C ALA A 22 -9.15 20.97 9.97
N ALA A 23 -9.00 22.25 9.61
CA ALA A 23 -8.33 22.69 8.39
C ALA A 23 -6.79 22.80 8.52
N GLN A 24 -6.26 22.87 9.74
CA GLN A 24 -4.81 22.89 9.98
C GLN A 24 -4.15 21.49 9.93
N ARG A 25 -4.89 20.43 9.63
CA ARG A 25 -4.34 19.09 9.36
C ARG A 25 -3.84 18.87 7.93
N ALA A 26 -3.81 19.90 7.09
CA ALA A 26 -3.55 19.74 5.66
C ALA A 26 -2.42 20.62 5.09
N ILE A 27 -1.42 20.98 5.90
CA ILE A 27 -0.10 21.39 5.38
C ILE A 27 0.89 20.29 5.76
N GLY A 28 0.91 19.22 4.96
CA GLY A 28 1.63 17.97 5.24
C GLY A 28 0.78 16.71 5.01
N GLY A 29 0.08 16.67 3.88
CA GLY A 29 -0.97 15.71 3.48
C GLY A 29 -1.07 14.37 4.23
N ASN A 30 -2.07 14.33 5.12
CA ASN A 30 -2.82 13.18 5.61
C ASN A 30 -2.12 12.24 6.62
N PRO A 31 -2.64 12.10 7.87
CA PRO A 31 -2.23 11.02 8.75
C PRO A 31 -2.72 9.70 8.12
N GLY A 32 -1.82 8.94 7.50
CA GLY A 32 -2.13 7.62 6.97
C GLY A 32 -2.85 6.76 8.02
N PRO A 33 -3.69 5.81 7.59
CA PRO A 33 -4.56 5.04 8.47
C PRO A 33 -3.76 4.49 9.65
N ALA A 34 -4.24 4.74 10.88
CA ALA A 34 -3.55 4.41 12.13
C ALA A 34 -3.19 2.92 12.29
N TYR A 35 -3.62 2.06 11.36
CA TYR A 35 -3.52 0.61 11.45
C TYR A 35 -2.83 -0.10 10.26
N ASN A 36 -2.60 0.55 9.10
CA ASN A 36 -1.97 -0.16 7.98
C ASN A 36 -1.16 0.73 7.00
N TYR A 37 0.04 1.12 7.42
CA TYR A 37 1.02 1.81 6.56
C TYR A 37 1.48 0.99 5.35
N VAL A 38 1.25 -0.33 5.35
CA VAL A 38 1.74 -1.21 4.28
C VAL A 38 0.89 -1.08 3.01
N CYS A 39 -0.42 -0.88 3.17
CA CYS A 39 -1.37 -0.72 2.07
C CYS A 39 -2.33 0.45 2.34
N PRO A 40 -1.83 1.69 2.25
CA PRO A 40 -2.59 2.88 2.65
C PRO A 40 -3.89 3.10 1.88
N ASN A 41 -4.03 2.57 0.66
CA ASN A 41 -5.21 2.78 -0.19
C ASN A 41 -6.23 1.63 -0.15
N ALA A 42 -5.95 0.58 0.62
CA ALA A 42 -6.76 -0.64 0.68
C ALA A 42 -7.07 -1.08 2.11
N ASP A 43 -7.02 -0.15 3.08
CA ASP A 43 -7.26 -0.47 4.49
C ASP A 43 -8.69 -1.03 4.69
N GLY A 44 -8.78 -2.15 5.42
CA GLY A 44 -10.02 -2.90 5.61
C GLY A 44 -10.56 -3.62 4.36
N GLY A 45 -9.88 -3.55 3.21
CA GLY A 45 -10.29 -4.18 1.96
C GLY A 45 -9.91 -5.67 1.84
N PRO A 46 -10.30 -6.33 0.73
CA PRO A 46 -9.88 -7.69 0.43
C PRO A 46 -8.35 -7.88 0.48
N PRO A 47 -7.85 -9.06 0.92
CA PRO A 47 -6.40 -9.28 1.06
C PRO A 47 -5.57 -9.05 -0.20
N LEU A 48 -6.15 -9.34 -1.38
CA LEU A 48 -5.48 -9.09 -2.66
C LEU A 48 -5.29 -7.59 -2.92
N ASP A 49 -6.28 -6.77 -2.60
CA ASP A 49 -6.20 -5.32 -2.84
C ASP A 49 -5.13 -4.67 -1.96
N CYS A 50 -5.05 -5.09 -0.69
CA CYS A 50 -3.97 -4.66 0.20
C CYS A 50 -2.59 -5.07 -0.33
N TYR A 51 -2.43 -6.31 -0.80
CA TYR A 51 -1.16 -6.75 -1.37
C TYR A 51 -0.78 -5.98 -2.64
N PHE A 52 -1.72 -5.75 -3.55
CA PHE A 52 -1.47 -5.00 -4.78
C PHE A 52 -1.08 -3.55 -4.49
N ASP A 53 -1.72 -2.90 -3.52
CA ASP A 53 -1.33 -1.58 -3.06
C ASP A 53 0.07 -1.58 -2.43
N ALA A 54 0.38 -2.58 -1.60
CA ALA A 54 1.68 -2.74 -0.98
C ALA A 54 2.82 -2.90 -2.00
N VAL A 55 2.62 -3.64 -3.09
CA VAL A 55 3.63 -3.80 -4.16
C VAL A 55 4.11 -2.45 -4.66
N ARG A 56 3.18 -1.56 -5.02
CA ARG A 56 3.50 -0.20 -5.50
C ARG A 56 4.09 0.64 -4.37
N HIS A 57 3.36 0.73 -3.26
CA HIS A 57 3.69 1.66 -2.18
C HIS A 57 5.08 1.38 -1.61
N LEU A 58 5.37 0.12 -1.29
CA LEU A 58 6.64 -0.27 -0.68
C LEU A 58 7.83 -0.13 -1.65
N TYR A 59 7.61 -0.36 -2.96
CA TYR A 59 8.63 -0.10 -3.98
C TYR A 59 8.92 1.40 -4.11
N THR A 60 7.88 2.23 -4.20
CA THR A 60 7.99 3.70 -4.26
C THR A 60 8.79 4.25 -3.09
N MET A 61 8.54 3.75 -1.88
CA MET A 61 9.27 4.16 -0.69
C MET A 61 10.78 3.95 -0.84
N CYS A 62 11.23 2.78 -1.29
CA CYS A 62 12.67 2.53 -1.46
C CYS A 62 13.26 3.24 -2.66
N ARG A 63 12.50 3.44 -3.74
CA ARG A 63 12.93 4.28 -4.86
C ARG A 63 13.17 5.73 -4.40
N HIS A 64 12.29 6.28 -3.57
CA HIS A 64 12.48 7.63 -3.01
C HIS A 64 13.72 7.71 -2.12
N VAL A 65 13.92 6.73 -1.23
CA VAL A 65 15.14 6.67 -0.42
C VAL A 65 16.38 6.63 -1.30
N LYS A 66 16.37 5.84 -2.38
CA LYS A 66 17.49 5.79 -3.32
C LYS A 66 17.71 7.11 -4.06
N SER A 67 16.64 7.82 -4.45
CA SER A 67 16.78 9.14 -5.07
C SER A 67 17.42 10.17 -4.14
N ILE A 68 17.17 10.08 -2.83
CA ILE A 68 17.82 10.95 -1.85
C ILE A 68 19.33 10.68 -1.81
N GLU A 69 19.75 9.41 -1.81
CA GLU A 69 21.18 9.05 -1.88
C GLU A 69 21.84 9.55 -3.16
N ILE A 70 21.15 9.46 -4.30
CA ILE A 70 21.66 9.98 -5.58
C ILE A 70 21.76 11.50 -5.57
N ILE A 71 20.83 12.22 -4.94
CA ILE A 71 20.92 13.67 -4.77
C ILE A 71 22.09 14.04 -3.86
N GLU A 72 22.33 13.27 -2.80
CA GLU A 72 23.37 13.52 -1.80
C GLU A 72 24.78 13.24 -2.34
N TRP A 73 24.95 12.17 -3.12
CA TRP A 73 26.27 11.68 -3.52
C TRP A 73 26.53 11.69 -5.03
N GLY A 74 25.49 11.83 -5.85
CA GLY A 74 25.54 11.57 -7.29
C GLY A 74 25.37 10.08 -7.62
N TYR A 75 25.02 9.78 -8.87
CA TYR A 75 24.68 8.42 -9.32
C TYR A 75 25.77 7.36 -9.02
N GLU A 76 27.02 7.66 -9.39
CA GLU A 76 28.14 6.72 -9.24
C GLU A 76 28.49 6.47 -7.76
N LYS A 77 28.61 7.55 -6.97
CA LYS A 77 29.04 7.47 -5.58
C LYS A 77 27.94 7.03 -4.62
N ALA A 78 26.68 7.05 -5.04
CA ALA A 78 25.55 6.57 -4.24
C ALA A 78 25.58 5.06 -3.95
N GLN A 79 26.61 4.33 -4.40
CA GLN A 79 26.87 2.93 -4.06
C GLN A 79 28.22 2.68 -3.39
N GLU A 80 28.99 3.73 -3.14
CA GLU A 80 30.30 3.58 -2.52
C GLU A 80 30.18 3.50 -0.99
N GLY A 81 30.88 2.54 -0.38
CA GLY A 81 31.00 2.43 1.06
C GLY A 81 29.64 2.32 1.77
N VAL A 82 29.27 3.36 2.53
CA VAL A 82 28.03 3.41 3.33
C VAL A 82 26.95 4.27 2.67
N ASN A 83 27.18 4.77 1.46
CA ASN A 83 26.30 5.74 0.81
C ASN A 83 24.96 5.12 0.36
N ASP A 84 24.89 3.80 0.21
CA ASP A 84 23.67 3.05 -0.11
C ASP A 84 22.97 2.44 1.12
N ALA A 85 23.44 2.77 2.33
CA ALA A 85 22.94 2.16 3.56
C ALA A 85 21.45 2.45 3.79
N LYS A 86 20.94 3.61 3.35
CA LYS A 86 19.53 3.98 3.55
C LYS A 86 18.64 3.15 2.64
N SER A 87 19.01 2.99 1.37
CA SER A 87 18.26 2.19 0.40
C SER A 87 18.33 0.70 0.75
N ASN A 88 19.49 0.19 1.15
CA ASN A 88 19.63 -1.19 1.65
C ASN A 88 18.76 -1.46 2.88
N SER A 89 18.77 -0.54 3.85
CA SER A 89 17.89 -0.63 5.03
C SER A 89 16.41 -0.57 4.64
N CYS A 90 16.05 0.31 3.70
CA CYS A 90 14.68 0.35 3.17
C CYS A 90 14.27 -0.99 2.57
N ILE A 91 15.07 -1.55 1.66
CA ILE A 91 14.76 -2.82 0.99
C ILE A 91 14.53 -3.93 2.01
N GLN A 92 15.41 -4.06 3.01
CA GLN A 92 15.24 -5.05 4.08
C GLN A 92 13.95 -4.83 4.87
N LYS A 93 13.69 -3.60 5.30
CA LYS A 93 12.47 -3.23 6.03
C LYS A 93 11.21 -3.56 5.22
N GLN A 94 11.18 -3.20 3.95
CA GLN A 94 10.00 -3.41 3.12
C GLN A 94 9.79 -4.87 2.75
N ARG A 95 10.85 -5.66 2.56
CA ARG A 95 10.73 -7.12 2.47
C ARG A 95 10.05 -7.71 3.71
N GLY A 96 10.43 -7.25 4.90
CA GLY A 96 9.74 -7.62 6.15
C GLY A 96 8.27 -7.22 6.17
N ASN A 97 7.95 -5.98 5.77
CA ASN A 97 6.57 -5.48 5.72
C ASN A 97 5.69 -6.23 4.70
N MET A 98 6.27 -6.73 3.60
CA MET A 98 5.56 -7.45 2.55
C MET A 98 5.09 -8.85 2.97
N VAL A 99 5.74 -9.49 3.96
CA VAL A 99 5.48 -10.88 4.36
C VAL A 99 3.99 -11.12 4.65
N LYS A 100 3.36 -10.27 5.47
CA LYS A 100 1.96 -10.45 5.88
C LYS A 100 0.97 -10.27 4.72
N PRO A 101 1.00 -9.15 3.95
CA PRO A 101 0.15 -8.98 2.77
C PRO A 101 0.31 -10.10 1.75
N TYR A 102 1.55 -10.51 1.47
CA TYR A 102 1.84 -11.58 0.50
C TYR A 102 1.20 -12.91 0.92
N GLN A 103 1.37 -13.33 2.18
CA GLN A 103 0.75 -14.57 2.68
C GLN A 103 -0.78 -14.49 2.73
N ALA A 104 -1.35 -13.30 2.94
CA ALA A 104 -2.80 -13.11 2.88
C ALA A 104 -3.32 -13.18 1.43
N ALA A 105 -2.60 -12.59 0.48
CA ALA A 105 -2.90 -12.66 -0.95
C ALA A 105 -2.84 -14.10 -1.50
N LEU A 106 -1.81 -14.88 -1.14
CA LEU A 106 -1.71 -16.28 -1.54
C LEU A 106 -2.93 -17.10 -1.08
N ARG A 107 -3.38 -16.89 0.17
CA ARG A 107 -4.58 -17.55 0.70
C ARG A 107 -5.85 -17.12 -0.04
N ALA A 108 -5.98 -15.83 -0.36
CA ALA A 108 -7.13 -15.32 -1.11
C ALA A 108 -7.15 -15.79 -2.57
N ALA A 109 -5.97 -15.97 -3.19
CA ALA A 109 -5.82 -16.46 -4.56
C ALA A 109 -5.99 -17.99 -4.69
N ALA A 110 -6.03 -18.73 -3.57
CA ALA A 110 -6.05 -20.19 -3.54
C ALA A 110 -7.24 -20.86 -4.26
N ILE A 111 -8.25 -20.08 -4.67
CA ILE A 111 -9.33 -20.54 -5.54
C ILE A 111 -8.85 -20.98 -6.93
N SER A 112 -7.65 -20.57 -7.35
CA SER A 112 -7.06 -20.91 -8.65
C SER A 112 -5.56 -21.06 -8.54
N ARG A 113 -5.00 -22.18 -9.05
CA ARG A 113 -3.54 -22.35 -9.15
C ARG A 113 -2.91 -21.23 -9.97
N GLN A 114 -3.55 -20.83 -11.07
CA GLN A 114 -3.07 -19.76 -11.93
C GLN A 114 -3.04 -18.41 -11.20
N ALA A 115 -4.02 -18.13 -10.31
CA ALA A 115 -4.00 -16.91 -9.51
C ALA A 115 -2.89 -16.94 -8.46
N VAL A 116 -2.65 -18.09 -7.82
CA VAL A 116 -1.54 -18.28 -6.88
C VAL A 116 -0.19 -18.07 -7.58
N ASP A 117 -0.01 -18.64 -8.77
CA ASP A 117 1.23 -18.49 -9.54
C ASP A 117 1.42 -17.04 -10.03
N GLY A 118 0.34 -16.35 -10.39
CA GLY A 118 0.38 -14.91 -10.70
C GLY A 118 0.82 -14.06 -9.51
N VAL A 119 0.30 -14.34 -8.30
CA VAL A 119 0.72 -13.64 -7.06
C VAL A 119 2.20 -13.92 -6.74
N ARG A 120 2.69 -15.15 -6.91
CA ARG A 120 4.10 -15.48 -6.74
C ARG A 120 4.98 -14.73 -7.73
N SER A 121 4.60 -14.74 -8.99
CA SER A 121 5.36 -14.08 -10.06
C SER A 121 5.40 -12.56 -9.86
N LEU A 122 4.31 -11.94 -9.39
CA LEU A 122 4.31 -10.53 -8.98
C LEU A 122 5.26 -10.26 -7.82
N ASN A 123 5.30 -11.15 -6.82
CA ASN A 123 6.21 -11.01 -5.69
C ASN A 123 7.70 -11.14 -6.10
N GLU A 124 8.00 -12.02 -7.05
CA GLU A 124 9.34 -12.17 -7.62
C GLU A 124 9.76 -10.92 -8.40
N ALA A 125 8.88 -10.40 -9.27
CA ALA A 125 9.11 -9.16 -10.01
C ALA A 125 9.38 -7.98 -9.06
N TRP A 126 8.59 -7.85 -7.99
CA TRP A 126 8.80 -6.82 -6.97
C TRP A 126 10.15 -6.94 -6.25
N GLN A 127 10.56 -8.16 -5.88
CA GLN A 127 11.86 -8.39 -5.23
C GLN A 127 13.04 -8.08 -6.15
N LEU A 128 12.92 -8.42 -7.43
CA LEU A 128 13.92 -8.11 -8.45
C LEU A 128 14.00 -6.59 -8.68
N ALA A 129 12.86 -5.92 -8.83
CA ALA A 129 12.82 -4.46 -8.98
C ALA A 129 13.51 -3.73 -7.82
N LEU A 130 13.28 -4.18 -6.57
CA LEU A 130 13.99 -3.62 -5.40
C LEU A 130 15.51 -3.80 -5.49
N ALA A 131 15.98 -4.98 -5.90
CA ALA A 131 17.42 -5.25 -6.05
C ALA A 131 18.06 -4.42 -7.16
N GLU A 132 17.27 -4.09 -8.19
CA GLU A 132 17.66 -3.27 -9.32
C GLU A 132 17.54 -1.76 -9.06
N LEU A 133 17.16 -1.30 -7.86
CA LEU A 133 17.20 0.14 -7.55
C LEU A 133 18.62 0.73 -7.56
N LYS A 134 19.64 -0.12 -7.52
CA LYS A 134 21.03 0.33 -7.60
C LYS A 134 21.36 0.92 -8.97
N TRP A 135 22.25 1.90 -8.98
CA TRP A 135 22.88 2.40 -10.20
C TRP A 135 23.71 1.30 -10.89
N ARG A 136 23.79 1.31 -12.21
CA ARG A 136 24.61 0.39 -12.99
C ARG A 136 25.81 1.15 -13.56
N PRO A 137 27.04 0.64 -13.41
CA PRO A 137 28.21 1.28 -14.00
C PRO A 137 28.02 1.54 -15.49
N GLY A 138 28.25 2.77 -15.92
CA GLY A 138 28.15 3.19 -17.32
C GLY A 138 26.74 3.42 -17.85
N GLU A 139 25.68 3.28 -17.03
CA GLU A 139 24.33 3.70 -17.46
C GLU A 139 24.21 5.24 -17.45
N SER A 140 23.27 5.79 -18.21
CA SER A 140 22.96 7.22 -18.14
C SER A 140 21.92 7.51 -17.04
N SER A 141 21.82 8.77 -16.62
CA SER A 141 20.77 9.17 -15.67
C SER A 141 19.37 8.91 -16.21
N GLU A 142 19.18 9.08 -17.51
CA GLU A 142 17.89 8.82 -18.18
C GLU A 142 17.56 7.32 -18.20
N ASP A 143 18.56 6.48 -18.51
CA ASP A 143 18.40 5.01 -18.48
C ASP A 143 18.04 4.53 -17.07
N TYR A 144 18.71 5.05 -16.04
CA TYR A 144 18.40 4.74 -14.65
C TYR A 144 16.96 5.14 -14.27
N LEU A 145 16.57 6.37 -14.59
CA LEU A 145 15.23 6.86 -14.27
C LEU A 145 14.15 6.04 -14.97
N THR A 146 14.38 5.70 -16.24
CA THR A 146 13.50 4.84 -17.02
C THR A 146 13.41 3.46 -16.36
N ARG A 147 14.56 2.79 -16.17
CA ARG A 147 14.65 1.44 -15.61
C ARG A 147 14.05 1.30 -14.21
N THR A 148 14.12 2.34 -13.38
CA THR A 148 13.53 2.31 -12.03
C THR A 148 12.05 2.70 -11.99
N VAL A 149 11.49 3.23 -13.09
CA VAL A 149 10.05 3.53 -13.22
C VAL A 149 9.31 2.43 -13.98
N THR A 150 9.94 1.80 -14.97
CA THR A 150 9.36 0.71 -15.76
C THR A 150 8.70 -0.40 -14.92
N PRO A 151 9.22 -0.81 -13.74
CA PRO A 151 8.60 -1.85 -12.93
C PRO A 151 7.13 -1.58 -12.56
N TYR A 152 6.68 -0.31 -12.47
CA TYR A 152 5.26 -0.03 -12.20
C TYR A 152 4.35 -0.59 -13.30
N ILE A 153 4.79 -0.57 -14.56
CA ILE A 153 4.02 -1.10 -15.69
C ILE A 153 3.87 -2.61 -15.55
N ASP A 154 4.99 -3.33 -15.33
CA ASP A 154 4.99 -4.78 -15.12
C ASP A 154 4.18 -5.18 -13.87
N PHE A 155 4.20 -4.36 -12.81
CA PHE A 155 3.34 -4.58 -11.65
C PHE A 155 1.86 -4.49 -12.01
N GLU A 156 1.41 -3.44 -12.69
CA GLU A 156 -0.01 -3.30 -13.07
C GLU A 156 -0.45 -4.42 -14.00
N GLU A 157 0.34 -4.77 -15.02
CA GLU A 157 0.00 -5.85 -15.96
C GLU A 157 -0.22 -7.19 -15.24
N ARG A 158 0.67 -7.52 -14.29
CA ARG A 158 0.53 -8.73 -13.46
C ARG A 158 -0.66 -8.65 -12.51
N ILE A 159 -0.88 -7.50 -11.88
CA ILE A 159 -2.01 -7.26 -10.98
C ILE A 159 -3.34 -7.46 -11.72
N ASP A 160 -3.47 -6.87 -12.90
CA ASP A 160 -4.66 -6.99 -13.74
C ASP A 160 -4.87 -8.43 -14.22
N GLY A 161 -3.79 -9.13 -14.57
CA GLY A 161 -3.84 -10.57 -14.87
C GLY A 161 -4.39 -11.39 -13.70
N VAL A 162 -3.90 -11.17 -12.47
CA VAL A 162 -4.39 -11.88 -11.27
C VAL A 162 -5.86 -11.53 -11.00
N LYS A 163 -6.25 -10.26 -11.08
CA LYS A 163 -7.65 -9.83 -10.90
C LYS A 163 -8.58 -10.51 -11.89
N LEU A 164 -8.19 -10.54 -13.18
CA LEU A 164 -8.98 -11.17 -14.24
C LEU A 164 -9.18 -12.67 -13.98
N ILE A 165 -8.14 -13.39 -13.57
CA ILE A 165 -8.23 -14.82 -13.24
C ILE A 165 -9.19 -15.04 -12.06
N VAL A 166 -9.01 -14.28 -10.99
CA VAL A 166 -9.83 -14.40 -9.77
C VAL A 166 -11.30 -14.13 -10.08
N GLU A 167 -11.59 -13.09 -10.84
CA GLU A 167 -12.96 -12.73 -11.24
C GLU A 167 -13.58 -13.78 -12.16
N THR A 168 -12.82 -14.28 -13.14
CA THR A 168 -13.27 -15.34 -14.06
C THR A 168 -13.57 -16.63 -13.31
N VAL A 169 -12.75 -17.01 -12.32
CA VAL A 169 -12.98 -18.23 -11.54
C VAL A 169 -14.18 -18.04 -10.61
N ARG A 170 -14.32 -16.89 -9.95
CA ARG A 170 -15.48 -16.60 -9.09
C ARG A 170 -16.80 -16.61 -9.84
N SER A 171 -16.84 -16.05 -11.05
CA SER A 171 -18.06 -16.03 -11.88
C SER A 171 -18.46 -17.42 -12.39
N ARG A 172 -17.51 -18.35 -12.55
CA ARG A 172 -17.76 -19.73 -13.02
C ARG A 172 -18.03 -20.71 -11.89
N VAL A 173 -17.50 -20.48 -10.69
CA VAL A 173 -17.75 -21.32 -9.52
C VAL A 173 -19.05 -20.83 -8.86
N ARG A 174 -20.17 -21.46 -9.21
CA ARG A 174 -21.42 -21.31 -8.44
C ARG A 174 -21.15 -21.65 -6.97
N PRO A 175 -21.62 -20.87 -5.99
CA PRO A 175 -21.58 -21.31 -4.61
C PRO A 175 -22.37 -22.61 -4.50
N ALA A 176 -21.76 -23.64 -3.91
CA ALA A 176 -22.48 -24.87 -3.59
C ALA A 176 -23.75 -24.49 -2.81
N PRO A 177 -24.92 -25.06 -3.13
CA PRO A 177 -26.11 -24.78 -2.37
C PRO A 177 -25.81 -25.12 -0.91
N SER A 178 -25.96 -24.12 -0.04
CA SER A 178 -25.90 -24.30 1.40
C SER A 178 -26.88 -25.41 1.75
N VAL A 179 -26.38 -26.59 2.10
CA VAL A 179 -27.18 -27.61 2.77
C VAL A 179 -27.58 -26.97 4.08
N ALA A 180 -28.77 -26.36 4.09
CA ALA A 180 -29.40 -25.86 5.28
C ALA A 180 -29.33 -26.99 6.29
N LYS A 181 -28.65 -26.77 7.43
CA LYS A 181 -28.64 -27.70 8.56
C LYS A 181 -30.08 -28.10 8.82
N SER A 182 -30.45 -29.31 8.41
CA SER A 182 -31.69 -29.92 8.83
C SER A 182 -31.69 -29.88 10.35
N LYS A 183 -32.68 -29.18 10.91
CA LYS A 183 -32.91 -29.09 12.34
C LYS A 183 -32.74 -30.48 12.96
N ALA A 184 -31.82 -30.58 13.91
CA ALA A 184 -31.71 -31.78 14.74
C ALA A 184 -33.07 -32.06 15.38
N ALA A 185 -33.57 -33.28 15.19
CA ALA A 185 -34.76 -33.77 15.87
C ALA A 185 -34.57 -33.69 17.40
N PRO A 186 -35.62 -33.39 18.16
CA PRO A 186 -35.52 -33.29 19.62
C PRO A 186 -35.20 -34.66 20.23
N ALA A 187 -34.26 -34.67 21.18
CA ALA A 187 -33.86 -35.87 21.91
C ALA A 187 -35.02 -36.47 22.73
N PRO A 188 -35.10 -37.81 22.86
CA PRO A 188 -36.15 -38.44 23.67
C PRO A 188 -35.93 -38.21 25.18
N PRO A 189 -37.02 -38.19 25.97
CA PRO A 189 -36.97 -37.86 27.39
C PRO A 189 -36.28 -38.98 28.21
N LYS A 190 -35.43 -38.57 29.15
CA LYS A 190 -34.81 -39.47 30.13
C LYS A 190 -35.85 -39.92 31.15
N THR A 191 -36.12 -41.22 31.20
CA THR A 191 -36.88 -41.87 32.26
C THR A 191 -36.13 -41.77 33.58
N ALA A 192 -36.75 -41.17 34.58
CA ALA A 192 -36.26 -41.12 35.95
C ALA A 192 -36.36 -42.52 36.60
N ALA A 193 -35.24 -43.05 37.08
CA ALA A 193 -35.22 -44.21 37.95
C ALA A 193 -35.55 -43.78 39.39
N LYS A 194 -36.66 -44.30 39.93
CA LYS A 194 -37.04 -44.23 41.34
C LYS A 194 -35.97 -44.89 42.23
N LYS A 195 -35.69 -44.26 43.37
CA LYS A 195 -35.24 -44.92 44.60
C LYS A 195 -36.38 -44.84 45.61
#